data_AF-A0A8R7U918-F1
#
_entry.id   AF-A0A8R7U918-F1
#
_cell.length_a   1.000
_cell.length_b   1.000
_cell.length_c   1.000
_cell.angle_alpha   90.00
_cell.angle_beta   90.00
_cell.angle_gamma   90.00
#
_symmetry.space_group_name_H-M   'P 1'
#
loop_
_entity.id
_entity.type
_entity.pdbx_description
1 polymer ?
#
loop_
_entity_poly.entity_id
_entity_poly.type
_entity_poly.pdbx_seq_one_letter_code
_entity_poly.pdbx_strand_id
1 'polypeptide(L)'
;MTAFGNTKVKSLSDLEFSWNNPMHLAVSTANNGTSAAVTVWDMRFSRTPYHEYSTGTSGVNCLSWNRSGQLLASHTDGTISCCDVYSKEGLTRAWHGDLGVTWTHSENAFATLSSKYGVRLHEMSDQRIYP
;
A
#
# COMPACT_ATOMS: atom_id res chain seq x y z
N MET A 1 -13.42 -19.54 -24.14
CA MET A 1 -12.43 -19.00 -23.18
C MET A 1 -13.14 -17.93 -22.38
N THR A 2 -13.65 -18.28 -21.19
CA THR A 2 -14.56 -17.41 -20.43
C THR A 2 -13.75 -16.66 -19.38
N ALA A 3 -13.65 -15.35 -19.53
CA ALA A 3 -13.09 -14.48 -18.50
C ALA A 3 -14.09 -14.39 -17.34
N PHE A 4 -13.67 -14.76 -16.13
CA PHE A 4 -14.49 -14.70 -14.92
C PHE A 4 -14.13 -13.45 -14.11
N GLY A 5 -15.16 -12.79 -13.57
CA GLY A 5 -15.05 -11.83 -12.46
C GLY A 5 -14.39 -10.51 -12.79
N ASN A 6 -15.04 -9.66 -13.59
CA ASN A 6 -14.60 -8.27 -13.78
C ASN A 6 -15.22 -7.38 -12.70
N THR A 7 -14.70 -7.41 -11.47
CA THR A 7 -14.77 -6.22 -10.62
C THR A 7 -13.86 -5.19 -11.28
N LYS A 8 -14.42 -4.40 -12.21
CA LYS A 8 -13.73 -3.29 -12.83
C LYS A 8 -13.31 -2.34 -11.70
N VAL A 9 -12.05 -2.44 -11.29
CA VAL A 9 -11.40 -1.37 -10.52
C VAL A 9 -11.44 -0.15 -11.44
N LYS A 10 -12.28 0.82 -11.09
CA LYS A 10 -12.61 1.95 -11.98
C LYS A 10 -11.42 2.89 -12.21
N SER A 11 -10.43 2.86 -11.33
CA SER A 11 -9.20 3.64 -11.45
C SER A 11 -8.08 2.99 -10.66
N LEU A 12 -6.98 2.66 -11.33
CA LEU A 12 -5.72 2.29 -10.68
C LEU A 12 -4.93 3.58 -10.43
N SER A 13 -4.43 3.75 -9.22
CA SER A 13 -3.60 4.90 -8.85
C SER A 13 -2.13 4.58 -8.88
N ASP A 14 -1.74 3.37 -8.47
CA ASP A 14 -0.35 2.97 -8.45
C ASP A 14 -0.14 1.45 -8.58
N LEU A 15 1.06 1.07 -8.98
CA LEU A 15 1.52 -0.33 -9.03
C LEU A 15 3.01 -0.40 -8.71
N GLU A 16 3.39 -1.38 -7.89
CA GLU A 16 4.77 -1.54 -7.45
C GLU A 16 5.15 -3.00 -7.26
N PHE A 17 6.30 -3.39 -7.82
CA PHE A 17 6.87 -4.71 -7.57
C PHE A 17 7.51 -4.78 -6.19
N SER A 18 7.36 -5.93 -5.53
CA SER A 18 8.07 -6.18 -4.29
C SER A 18 9.57 -6.21 -4.49
N TRP A 19 10.28 -5.54 -3.60
CA TRP A 19 11.74 -5.63 -3.54
C TRP A 19 12.20 -6.91 -2.82
N ASN A 20 11.31 -7.57 -2.08
CA ASN A 20 11.57 -8.82 -1.36
C ASN A 20 11.29 -10.06 -2.22
N ASN A 21 10.17 -10.08 -2.95
CA ASN A 21 9.78 -11.20 -3.81
C ASN A 21 9.41 -10.72 -5.23
N PRO A 22 10.21 -11.00 -6.27
CA PRO A 22 9.98 -10.49 -7.62
C PRO A 22 8.67 -11.00 -8.26
N MET A 23 8.04 -12.04 -7.69
CA MET A 23 6.75 -12.54 -8.17
C MET A 23 5.57 -11.78 -7.57
N HIS A 24 5.80 -10.86 -6.62
CA HIS A 24 4.74 -10.09 -5.99
C HIS A 24 4.60 -8.69 -6.59
N LEU A 25 3.37 -8.34 -6.95
CA LEU A 25 2.99 -7.02 -7.46
C LEU A 25 1.87 -6.45 -6.58
N ALA A 26 2.09 -5.28 -6.01
CA ALA A 26 1.06 -4.51 -5.33
C ALA A 26 0.37 -3.57 -6.33
N VAL A 27 -0.94 -3.47 -6.22
CA VAL A 27 -1.77 -2.61 -7.06
C VAL A 27 -2.76 -1.88 -6.16
N SER A 28 -2.89 -0.57 -6.34
CA SER A 28 -3.79 0.26 -5.56
C SER A 28 -4.84 0.94 -6.42
N THR A 29 -5.90 1.41 -5.77
CA THR A 29 -7.05 2.01 -6.45
C THR A 29 -7.31 3.42 -5.92
N ALA A 30 -7.54 4.37 -6.83
CA ALA A 30 -7.83 5.76 -6.47
C ALA A 30 -9.23 5.92 -5.85
N ASN A 31 -10.10 4.94 -6.06
CA ASN A 31 -11.47 4.93 -5.55
C ASN A 31 -11.86 3.49 -5.27
N ASN A 32 -11.80 3.10 -4.00
CA ASN A 32 -12.04 1.73 -3.56
C ASN A 32 -13.51 1.45 -3.24
N GLY A 33 -14.31 2.46 -2.84
CA GLY A 33 -15.73 2.24 -2.51
C GLY A 33 -15.89 1.20 -1.39
N THR A 34 -16.40 0.01 -1.72
CA THR A 34 -16.44 -1.16 -0.82
C THR A 34 -15.40 -2.26 -1.16
N SER A 35 -14.59 -2.07 -2.20
CA SER A 35 -13.51 -2.98 -2.61
C SER A 35 -12.23 -2.74 -1.81
N ALA A 36 -11.28 -3.68 -1.90
CA ALA A 36 -9.95 -3.52 -1.32
C ALA A 36 -9.24 -2.28 -1.91
N ALA A 37 -8.55 -1.54 -1.04
CA ALA A 37 -7.79 -0.36 -1.44
C ALA A 37 -6.46 -0.74 -2.11
N VAL A 38 -5.87 -1.84 -1.64
CA VAL A 38 -4.63 -2.42 -2.12
C VAL A 38 -4.82 -3.93 -2.30
N THR A 39 -4.43 -4.41 -3.46
CA THR A 39 -4.42 -5.83 -3.84
C THR A 39 -3.00 -6.23 -4.20
N VAL A 40 -2.49 -7.27 -3.55
CA VAL A 40 -1.19 -7.87 -3.85
C VAL A 40 -1.41 -9.18 -4.62
N TRP A 41 -0.71 -9.32 -5.73
CA TRP A 41 -0.76 -10.50 -6.60
C TRP A 41 0.52 -11.29 -6.52
N ASP A 42 0.41 -12.61 -6.47
CA ASP A 42 1.48 -13.51 -6.88
C ASP A 42 1.31 -13.81 -8.37
N MET A 43 2.26 -13.35 -9.19
CA MET A 43 2.26 -13.48 -10.65
C MET A 43 2.22 -14.94 -11.12
N ARG A 44 2.58 -15.91 -10.26
CA ARG A 44 2.48 -17.34 -10.54
C ARG A 44 1.03 -17.84 -10.45
N PHE A 45 0.17 -17.12 -9.72
CA PHE A 45 -1.21 -17.49 -9.43
C PHE A 45 -2.18 -16.34 -9.74
N SER A 46 -2.44 -16.10 -11.03
CA SER A 46 -3.21 -14.94 -11.50
C SER A 46 -4.73 -14.97 -11.23
N ARG A 47 -5.25 -16.00 -10.54
CA ARG A 47 -6.70 -16.17 -10.33
C ARG A 47 -7.19 -15.62 -9.01
N THR A 48 -6.31 -15.54 -8.03
CA THR A 48 -6.65 -15.11 -6.67
C THR A 48 -5.54 -14.20 -6.17
N PRO A 49 -5.88 -13.03 -5.63
CA PRO A 49 -4.91 -12.19 -4.94
C PRO A 49 -4.18 -12.98 -3.85
N TYR A 50 -2.89 -12.67 -3.69
CA TYR A 50 -2.09 -13.17 -2.58
C TYR A 50 -2.53 -12.54 -1.25
N HIS A 51 -2.81 -11.23 -1.30
CA HIS A 51 -3.29 -10.47 -0.15
C HIS A 51 -4.18 -9.32 -0.62
N GLU A 52 -5.20 -9.00 0.17
CA GLU A 52 -6.05 -7.83 -0.03
C GLU A 52 -6.27 -7.18 1.31
N TYR A 53 -6.13 -5.86 1.37
CA TYR A 53 -6.46 -5.14 2.59
C TYR A 53 -7.11 -3.80 2.28
N SER A 54 -8.00 -3.43 3.18
CA SER A 54 -8.68 -2.15 3.20
C SER A 54 -8.47 -1.53 4.56
N THR A 55 -8.04 -0.28 4.59
CA THR A 55 -7.87 0.49 5.82
C THR A 55 -8.94 1.57 5.97
N GLY A 56 -9.96 1.56 5.10
CA GLY A 56 -11.08 2.51 5.10
C GLY A 56 -11.78 2.63 3.75
N THR A 57 -12.67 3.61 3.62
CA THR A 57 -13.39 3.94 2.36
C THR A 57 -12.64 4.95 1.48
N SER A 58 -11.43 5.35 1.89
CA SER A 58 -10.59 6.31 1.19
C SER A 58 -9.77 5.62 0.12
N GLY A 59 -9.61 6.28 -1.04
CA GLY A 59 -8.75 5.80 -2.11
C GLY A 59 -7.28 5.92 -1.76
N VAL A 60 -6.44 5.16 -2.45
CA VAL A 60 -4.98 5.20 -2.30
C VAL A 60 -4.40 6.01 -3.45
N ASN A 61 -3.42 6.86 -3.16
CA ASN A 61 -2.74 7.68 -4.15
C ASN A 61 -1.38 7.09 -4.56
N CYS A 62 -0.61 6.57 -3.62
CA CYS A 62 0.71 5.98 -3.89
C CYS A 62 0.97 4.76 -3.01
N LEU A 63 1.83 3.89 -3.52
CA LEU A 63 2.41 2.76 -2.81
C LEU A 63 3.93 2.96 -2.64
N SER A 64 4.48 2.38 -1.59
CA SER A 64 5.93 2.22 -1.48
C SER A 64 6.29 0.94 -0.72
N TRP A 65 7.01 0.04 -1.36
CA TRP A 65 7.50 -1.21 -0.80
C TRP A 65 8.95 -1.05 -0.35
N ASN A 66 9.30 -1.66 0.78
CA ASN A 66 10.70 -1.85 1.20
C ASN A 66 11.16 -3.32 1.02
N ARG A 67 12.45 -3.61 1.23
CA ARG A 67 13.00 -4.97 1.07
C ARG A 67 12.62 -5.90 2.22
N SER A 68 12.27 -5.36 3.40
CA SER A 68 11.76 -6.19 4.49
C SER A 68 10.37 -6.78 4.22
N GLY A 69 9.63 -6.23 3.25
CA GLY A 69 8.31 -6.73 2.87
C GLY A 69 7.14 -5.85 3.30
N GLN A 70 7.43 -4.70 3.92
CA GLN A 70 6.43 -3.73 4.32
C GLN A 70 6.02 -2.85 3.15
N LEU A 71 4.71 -2.67 2.99
CA LEU A 71 4.08 -1.85 1.98
C LEU A 71 3.37 -0.67 2.64
N LEU A 72 3.81 0.53 2.29
CA LEU A 72 3.13 1.77 2.62
C LEU A 72 2.08 2.09 1.57
N ALA A 73 0.94 2.60 2.00
CA ALA A 73 -0.09 3.13 1.12
C ALA A 73 -0.55 4.50 1.64
N SER A 74 -0.45 5.54 0.81
CA SER A 74 -0.98 6.87 1.12
C SER A 74 -2.43 7.00 0.69
N HIS A 75 -3.29 7.48 1.58
CA HIS A 75 -4.72 7.60 1.34
C HIS A 75 -5.13 9.03 1.04
N THR A 76 -6.23 9.21 0.32
CA THR A 76 -6.80 10.51 -0.05
C THR A 76 -7.23 11.35 1.16
N ASP A 77 -7.49 10.73 2.30
CA ASP A 77 -7.82 11.42 3.56
C ASP A 77 -6.59 11.85 4.37
N GLY A 78 -5.38 11.59 3.84
CA GLY A 78 -4.10 11.92 4.46
C GLY A 78 -3.62 10.89 5.49
N THR A 79 -4.36 9.79 5.71
CA THR A 79 -3.82 8.65 6.44
C THR A 79 -2.80 7.89 5.60
N ILE A 80 -1.92 7.16 6.26
CA ILE A 80 -0.99 6.23 5.63
C ILE A 80 -1.13 4.91 6.37
N SER A 81 -1.27 3.82 5.61
CA SER A 81 -1.21 2.47 6.16
C SER A 81 0.13 1.81 5.85
N CYS A 82 0.60 1.00 6.79
CA CYS A 82 1.79 0.18 6.66
C CYS A 82 1.39 -1.26 6.93
N CYS A 83 1.63 -2.15 5.97
CA CYS A 83 1.33 -3.58 6.11
C CYS A 83 2.57 -4.39 5.80
N ASP A 84 2.94 -5.31 6.69
CA ASP A 84 3.83 -6.41 6.32
C ASP A 84 3.02 -7.42 5.50
N VAL A 85 3.35 -7.54 4.23
CA VAL A 85 2.58 -8.35 3.28
C VAL A 85 2.66 -9.84 3.59
N TYR A 86 3.74 -10.29 4.24
CA TYR A 86 4.01 -11.71 4.46
C TYR A 86 3.48 -12.19 5.81
N SER A 87 3.62 -11.40 6.87
CA SER A 87 2.97 -11.67 8.16
C SER A 87 1.49 -11.31 8.16
N LYS A 88 1.07 -10.45 7.22
CA LYS A 88 -0.29 -9.87 7.12
C LYS A 88 -0.65 -8.99 8.31
N GLU A 89 0.36 -8.52 9.04
CA GLU A 89 0.20 -7.56 10.12
C GLU A 89 0.25 -6.15 9.55
N GLY A 90 -0.43 -5.21 10.18
CA GLY A 90 -0.41 -3.84 9.70
C GLY A 90 -0.98 -2.84 10.68
N LEU A 91 -0.69 -1.59 10.40
CA LEU A 91 -1.20 -0.44 11.13
C LEU A 91 -1.66 0.64 10.15
N THR A 92 -2.57 1.50 10.60
CA THR A 92 -2.98 2.69 9.87
C THR A 92 -2.87 3.89 10.78
N ARG A 93 -2.24 4.96 10.30
CA ARG A 93 -2.00 6.16 11.11
C ARG A 93 -2.09 7.43 10.27
N ALA A 94 -2.55 8.50 10.91
CA ALA A 94 -2.51 9.82 10.31
C ALA A 94 -1.06 10.35 10.29
N TRP A 95 -0.39 10.22 9.15
CA TRP A 95 0.93 10.81 8.88
C TRP A 95 0.86 11.98 7.90
N HIS A 96 -0.34 12.39 7.53
CA HIS A 96 -0.62 13.48 6.59
C HIS A 96 0.20 13.31 5.30
N GLY A 97 -0.06 12.22 4.57
CA GLY A 97 0.61 11.91 3.31
C GLY A 97 -0.34 11.87 2.14
N ASP A 98 -1.29 12.80 2.07
CA ASP A 98 -2.39 12.79 1.10
C ASP A 98 -1.96 12.83 -0.37
N LEU A 99 -0.71 13.18 -0.68
CA LEU A 99 -0.20 13.22 -2.06
C LEU A 99 0.80 12.10 -2.39
N GLY A 100 1.39 11.44 -1.40
CA GLY A 100 2.40 10.41 -1.66
C GLY A 100 3.19 9.96 -0.45
N VAL A 101 3.86 8.82 -0.61
CA VAL A 101 4.71 8.18 0.40
C VAL A 101 5.87 7.45 -0.27
N THR A 102 7.05 7.42 0.36
CA THR A 102 8.19 6.62 -0.11
C THR A 102 9.09 6.18 1.04
N TRP A 103 9.51 4.92 1.03
CA TRP A 103 10.53 4.42 1.95
C TRP A 103 11.91 4.98 1.63
N THR A 104 12.72 5.21 2.66
CA THR A 104 14.15 5.40 2.45
C THR A 104 14.81 4.07 2.10
N HIS A 105 15.95 4.12 1.39
CA HIS A 105 16.73 2.93 1.07
C HIS A 105 17.23 2.16 2.29
N SER A 106 17.36 2.82 3.45
CA SER A 106 17.78 2.20 4.70
C SER A 106 16.63 1.58 5.48
N GLU A 107 15.38 1.75 5.03
CA GLU A 107 14.14 1.15 5.57
C GLU A 107 13.76 1.53 7.01
N ASN A 108 14.60 2.31 7.69
CA ASN A 108 14.31 2.83 9.03
C ASN A 108 13.46 4.10 9.01
N ALA A 109 13.10 4.63 7.83
CA ALA A 109 12.36 5.87 7.70
C ALA A 109 11.59 5.92 6.38
N PHE A 110 10.60 6.80 6.30
CA PHE A 110 9.88 7.09 5.08
C PHE A 110 9.53 8.58 4.99
N ALA A 111 9.42 9.09 3.77
CA ALA A 111 8.98 10.44 3.50
C ALA A 111 7.50 10.45 3.09
N THR A 112 6.79 11.51 3.48
CA THR A 112 5.41 11.75 3.05
C THR A 112 5.32 13.09 2.34
N LEU A 113 4.40 13.17 1.38
CA LEU A 113 4.06 14.41 0.68
C LEU A 113 2.62 14.77 1.00
N SER A 114 2.42 16.00 1.46
CA SER A 114 1.10 16.55 1.80
C SER A 114 0.83 17.85 1.07
N SER A 115 -0.41 18.04 0.63
CA SER A 115 -0.88 19.33 0.11
C SER A 115 -0.87 20.42 1.18
N LYS A 116 -1.02 20.06 2.45
CA LYS A 116 -1.13 21.01 3.57
C LYS A 116 0.20 21.25 4.29
N TYR A 117 1.01 20.22 4.42
CA TYR A 117 2.22 20.27 5.27
C TYR A 117 3.53 20.11 4.51
N GLY A 118 3.49 19.98 3.19
CA GLY A 118 4.69 19.78 2.36
C GLY A 118 5.29 18.39 2.57
N VAL A 119 6.61 18.29 2.43
CA VAL A 119 7.37 17.03 2.61
C VAL A 119 7.78 16.86 4.07
N ARG A 120 7.56 15.68 4.63
CA ARG A 120 8.00 15.31 5.98
C ARG A 120 8.71 13.96 5.98
N LEU A 121 9.74 13.83 6.82
CA LEU A 121 10.44 12.57 7.06
C LEU A 121 9.98 11.98 8.39
N HIS A 122 9.74 10.68 8.42
CA HIS A 122 9.32 9.95 9.60
C HIS A 122 10.30 8.81 9.84
N GLU A 123 10.80 8.70 11.06
CA GLU A 123 11.58 7.55 11.48
C GLU A 123 10.63 6.45 11.93
N MET A 124 10.77 5.28 11.33
CA MET A 124 10.12 4.05 11.75
C MET A 124 10.99 3.45 12.85
N SER A 125 10.97 4.06 14.04
CA SER A 125 11.60 3.45 15.21
C SER A 125 10.88 2.13 15.53
N ASP A 126 11.62 1.19 16.13
CA ASP A 126 11.35 -0.24 16.42
C ASP A 126 10.02 -0.54 17.16
N GLN A 127 8.92 0.01 16.65
CA GLN A 127 7.56 -0.24 17.08
C GLN A 127 7.14 -1.49 16.34
N ARG A 128 7.52 -2.62 16.93
CA ARG A 128 6.90 -3.91 16.66
C ARG A 128 5.42 -3.70 16.48
N ILE A 129 4.93 -4.05 15.30
CA ILE A 129 3.51 -4.21 15.02
C ILE A 129 3.09 -5.35 15.95
N TYR A 130 2.50 -5.03 17.11
CA TYR A 130 1.84 -6.01 17.94
C TYR A 130 0.35 -5.99 17.59
N PRO A 131 -0.31 -7.16 17.62
CA PRO A 131 -1.71 -7.33 17.20
C PRO A 131 -2.71 -6.51 18.03
#